data_AF-A0A949CLH2-F1
#
_entry.id   AF-A0A949CLH2-F1
#
_cell.length_a   1.000
_cell.length_b   1.000
_cell.length_c   1.000
_cell.angle_alpha   90.00
_cell.angle_beta   90.00
_cell.angle_gamma   90.00
#
_symmetry.space_group_name_H-M   'P 1'
#
loop_
_entity.id
_entity.type
_entity.pdbx_description
1 polymer ?
#
loop_
_entity_poly.entity_id
_entity_poly.type
_entity_poly.pdbx_seq_one_letter_code
_entity_poly.pdbx_strand_id
1 'polypeptide(L)'
;MRQLLIAAFSTGWILPMWAAGSMVLQFLQSEAWPLWRGEHPANTFPFVPFASQAFAIGSVWLAAVIAWWAWRLAGLSRVAPGSIETRDVMASR
;
A
#
# COMPACT_ATOMS: atom_id res chain seq x y z
N MET A 1 7.14 15.02 -15.18
CA MET A 1 7.34 13.56 -15.38
C MET A 1 7.76 12.81 -14.11
N ARG A 2 8.82 13.22 -13.38
CA ARG A 2 9.27 12.52 -12.15
C ARG A 2 8.19 12.33 -11.06
N GLN A 3 7.31 13.31 -10.85
CA GLN A 3 6.23 13.21 -9.87
C GLN A 3 5.15 12.18 -10.26
N LEU A 4 4.86 12.04 -11.56
CA LEU A 4 3.93 11.02 -12.07
C LEU A 4 4.49 9.60 -11.87
N LEU A 5 5.79 9.41 -12.07
CA LEU A 5 6.45 8.13 -11.81
C LEU A 5 6.42 7.77 -10.32
N ILE A 6 6.63 8.75 -9.45
CA ILE A 6 6.53 8.54 -7.99
C ILE A 6 5.09 8.21 -7.58
N ALA A 7 4.10 8.92 -8.14
CA ALA A 7 2.70 8.66 -7.89
C ALA A 7 2.30 7.25 -8.37
N ALA A 8 2.66 6.89 -9.61
CA ALA A 8 2.39 5.59 -10.20
C ALA A 8 3.03 4.44 -9.42
N PHE A 9 4.27 4.62 -8.95
CA PHE A 9 4.94 3.62 -8.11
C PHE A 9 4.30 3.51 -6.71
N SER A 10 3.81 4.64 -6.18
CA SER A 10 3.12 4.69 -4.88
C SER A 10 1.71 4.10 -4.94
N THR A 11 1.06 4.04 -6.10
CA THR A 11 -0.22 3.34 -6.31
C THR A 11 -0.07 1.89 -6.77
N GLY A 12 1.16 1.38 -6.89
CA GLY A 12 1.44 -0.01 -7.29
C GLY A 12 0.79 -1.09 -6.42
N TRP A 13 0.45 -0.77 -5.16
CA TRP A 13 -0.26 -1.68 -4.25
C TRP A 13 -1.74 -1.86 -4.59
N ILE A 14 -2.34 -0.95 -5.38
CA ILE A 14 -3.77 -0.97 -5.70
C ILE A 14 -4.10 -2.18 -6.58
N LEU A 15 -3.27 -2.50 -7.56
CA LEU A 15 -3.48 -3.64 -8.46
C LEU A 15 -3.58 -4.98 -7.71
N PRO A 16 -2.60 -5.37 -6.87
CA PRO A 16 -2.68 -6.61 -6.11
C PRO A 16 -3.83 -6.61 -5.09
N MET A 17 -4.14 -5.46 -4.47
CA MET A 17 -5.31 -5.36 -3.57
C MET A 17 -6.63 -5.53 -4.31
N TRP A 18 -6.76 -4.91 -5.47
CA TRP A 18 -7.93 -5.06 -6.34
C TRP A 18 -8.11 -6.50 -6.79
N ALA A 19 -7.02 -7.15 -7.22
CA ALA A 19 -7.02 -8.56 -7.62
C ALA A 19 -7.40 -9.50 -6.47
N ALA A 20 -6.91 -9.23 -5.25
CA ALA A 20 -7.30 -10.01 -4.07
C ALA A 20 -8.80 -9.87 -3.78
N GLY A 21 -9.34 -8.64 -3.80
CA GLY A 21 -10.76 -8.38 -3.57
C GLY A 21 -11.66 -9.00 -4.63
N SER A 22 -11.30 -8.89 -5.91
CA SER A 22 -12.08 -9.47 -7.00
C SER A 22 -12.12 -11.00 -6.93
N MET A 23 -11.03 -11.63 -6.49
CA MET A 23 -10.98 -13.09 -6.32
C MET A 23 -11.83 -13.59 -5.16
N VAL A 24 -11.92 -12.83 -4.06
CA VAL A 24 -12.86 -13.14 -2.96
C VAL A 24 -14.30 -13.06 -3.44
N LEU A 25 -14.65 -12.04 -4.23
CA LEU A 25 -16.00 -11.91 -4.80
C LEU A 25 -16.31 -13.05 -5.78
N GLN A 26 -15.35 -13.42 -6.63
CA GLN A 26 -15.49 -14.56 -7.54
C GLN A 26 -15.66 -15.89 -6.78
N PHE A 27 -14.91 -16.10 -5.70
CA PHE A 27 -15.09 -17.25 -4.82
C PHE A 27 -16.50 -17.27 -4.22
N LEU A 28 -16.98 -16.12 -3.73
CA LEU A 28 -18.31 -16.03 -3.13
C LEU A 28 -19.40 -16.39 -4.14
N GLN A 29 -19.26 -15.94 -5.38
CA GLN A 29 -20.23 -16.19 -6.45
C GLN A 29 -20.14 -17.60 -7.04
N SER A 30 -18.94 -18.17 -7.16
CA SER A 30 -18.69 -19.44 -7.87
C SER A 30 -18.60 -20.67 -6.98
N GLU A 31 -18.29 -20.51 -5.69
CA GLU A 31 -18.21 -21.62 -4.73
C GLU A 31 -19.17 -21.44 -3.56
N ALA A 32 -19.12 -20.31 -2.85
CA ALA A 32 -19.91 -20.17 -1.62
C ALA A 32 -21.43 -20.14 -1.89
N TRP A 33 -21.86 -19.41 -2.92
CA TRP A 33 -23.28 -19.29 -3.28
C TRP A 33 -23.90 -20.61 -3.79
N PRO A 34 -23.24 -21.39 -4.68
CA PRO A 34 -23.69 -22.73 -5.04
C PRO A 34 -23.74 -23.70 -3.85
N LEU A 35 -22.71 -23.70 -2.99
CA LEU A 35 -22.68 -24.56 -1.80
C LEU A 35 -23.87 -24.31 -0.87
N TRP A 36 -24.26 -23.04 -0.69
CA TRP A 36 -25.45 -22.68 0.09
C TRP A 36 -26.77 -23.16 -0.53
N ARG A 37 -26.81 -23.35 -1.85
CA ARG A 37 -27.96 -23.91 -2.57
C ARG A 37 -27.92 -25.44 -2.70
N GLY A 38 -26.92 -26.09 -2.12
CA GLY A 38 -26.73 -27.55 -2.22
C GLY A 38 -26.17 -28.00 -3.58
N GLU A 39 -25.69 -27.08 -4.41
CA GLU A 39 -25.00 -27.39 -5.66
C GLU A 39 -23.52 -27.67 -5.38
N HIS A 40 -22.93 -28.65 -6.07
CA HIS A 40 -21.49 -28.89 -5.99
C HIS A 40 -20.74 -28.02 -7.01
N PRO A 41 -19.91 -27.06 -6.55
CA PRO A 41 -19.17 -26.20 -7.46
C PRO A 41 -18.12 -27.01 -8.22
N ALA A 42 -18.07 -26.84 -9.54
CA ALA A 42 -17.15 -27.54 -10.44
C ALA A 42 -15.81 -26.80 -10.62
N ASN A 43 -15.54 -25.76 -9.83
CA ASN A 43 -14.36 -24.93 -10.04
C ASN A 43 -13.13 -25.56 -9.39
N THR A 44 -12.02 -25.61 -10.14
CA THR A 44 -10.72 -26.12 -9.66
C THR A 44 -9.74 -24.97 -9.34
N PHE A 45 -10.14 -23.72 -9.62
CA PHE A 45 -9.26 -22.58 -9.43
C PHE A 45 -9.00 -22.30 -7.93
N PRO A 46 -7.74 -22.11 -7.51
CA PRO A 46 -7.40 -21.97 -6.10
C PRO A 46 -7.59 -20.51 -5.62
N PHE A 47 -8.85 -20.08 -5.45
CA PHE A 47 -9.20 -18.69 -5.12
C PHE A 47 -8.57 -18.17 -3.83
N VAL A 48 -8.72 -18.91 -2.73
CA VAL A 48 -8.26 -18.50 -1.39
C VAL A 48 -6.75 -18.30 -1.33
N PRO A 49 -5.90 -19.27 -1.74
CA PRO A 49 -4.45 -19.07 -1.68
C PRO A 49 -4.00 -17.97 -2.65
N PHE A 50 -4.59 -17.83 -3.84
CA PHE A 50 -4.27 -16.73 -4.75
C PHE A 50 -4.62 -15.37 -4.12
N ALA A 51 -5.82 -15.23 -3.57
CA ALA A 51 -6.24 -13.99 -2.91
C ALA A 51 -5.33 -13.62 -1.73
N SER A 52 -4.93 -14.62 -0.93
CA SER A 52 -4.01 -14.41 0.20
C SER A 52 -2.62 -13.93 -0.25
N GLN A 53 -2.08 -14.50 -1.33
CA GLN A 53 -0.79 -14.11 -1.89
C GLN A 53 -0.86 -12.71 -2.51
N ALA A 54 -1.91 -12.42 -3.28
CA ALA A 54 -2.12 -11.09 -3.86
C ALA A 54 -2.26 -10.02 -2.76
N PHE A 55 -3.02 -10.31 -1.69
CA PHE A 55 -3.16 -9.41 -0.55
C PHE A 55 -1.83 -9.19 0.19
N ALA A 56 -1.05 -10.25 0.39
CA ALA A 56 0.27 -10.17 1.02
C ALA A 56 1.23 -9.31 0.19
N ILE A 57 1.28 -9.51 -1.13
CA ILE A 57 2.11 -8.70 -2.05
C ILE A 57 1.69 -7.23 -1.98
N GLY A 58 0.38 -6.94 -2.02
CA GLY A 58 -0.13 -5.58 -1.89
C GLY A 58 0.24 -4.94 -0.54
N SER A 59 0.14 -5.70 0.55
CA SER A 59 0.48 -5.24 1.90
C SER A 59 1.98 -4.94 2.05
N VAL A 60 2.84 -5.82 1.53
CA VAL A 60 4.30 -5.63 1.54
C VAL A 60 4.69 -4.39 0.73
N TRP A 61 4.08 -4.21 -0.45
CA TRP A 61 4.32 -3.03 -1.27
C TRP A 61 3.89 -1.74 -0.56
N LEU A 62 2.69 -1.75 0.04
CA LEU A 62 2.18 -0.62 0.82
C LEU A 62 3.10 -0.29 1.99
N ALA A 63 3.56 -1.30 2.75
CA ALA A 63 4.49 -1.11 3.85
C ALA A 63 5.82 -0.50 3.38
N ALA A 64 6.36 -0.95 2.24
CA ALA A 64 7.57 -0.38 1.65
C ALA A 64 7.39 1.09 1.25
N VAL A 65 6.26 1.44 0.64
CA VAL A 65 5.92 2.82 0.26
C VAL A 65 5.79 3.69 1.52
N ILE A 66 5.07 3.23 2.54
CA ILE A 66 4.92 3.97 3.82
C ILE A 66 6.29 4.17 4.48
N ALA A 67 7.12 3.12 4.57
CA ALA A 67 8.44 3.19 5.17
C ALA A 67 9.36 4.19 4.44
N TRP A 68 9.32 4.19 3.11
CA TRP A 68 10.07 5.14 2.29
C TRP A 68 9.66 6.59 2.55
N TRP A 69 8.35 6.88 2.57
CA TRP A 69 7.85 8.22 2.84
C TRP A 69 8.13 8.65 4.28
N ALA A 70 7.97 7.75 5.26
CA ALA A 70 8.29 8.00 6.65
C ALA A 70 9.77 8.35 6.84
N TRP A 71 10.68 7.60 6.19
CA TRP A 71 12.11 7.88 6.22
C TRP A 71 12.45 9.25 5.62
N ARG A 72 11.83 9.59 4.48
CA ARG A 72 12.02 10.89 3.84
C ARG A 72 11.54 12.05 4.71
N LEU A 73 10.38 11.92 5.35
CA LEU A 73 9.83 12.91 6.27
C LEU A 73 10.71 13.07 7.51
N ALA A 74 11.14 11.96 8.12
CA ALA A 74 12.02 11.97 9.28
C ALA A 74 13.39 12.62 8.99
N GLY A 75 13.91 12.46 7.77
CA GLY A 75 15.12 13.14 7.31
C GLY A 75 14.96 14.67 7.21
N LEU A 76 13.78 15.16 6.82
CA LEU A 76 13.47 16.59 6.74
C LEU A 76 13.33 17.23 8.13
N SER A 77 12.76 16.51 9.09
CA SER A 77 12.57 17.00 10.47
C SER A 77 13.89 17.23 11.23
N ARG A 78 14.99 16.59 10.82
CA ARG A 78 16.32 16.77 11.44
C ARG A 78 17.04 18.05 11.01
N VAL A 79 16.48 18.80 10.05
CA VAL A 79 17.11 20.01 9.48
C VAL A 79 16.52 21.30 10.10
N ALA A 80 15.68 21.21 11.14
CA ALA A 80 15.10 22.38 11.77
C ALA A 80 16.16 23.27 12.47
N PRO A 81 16.01 24.60 12.39
CA PRO A 81 17.12 25.54 12.24
C PRO A 81 17.44 26.26 13.55
N GLY A 82 18.50 25.81 14.22
CA GLY A 82 19.12 26.54 15.35
C GLY A 82 20.07 27.67 14.92
N SER A 83 19.90 28.25 13.72
CA SER A 83 20.88 29.19 13.14
C SER A 83 20.44 30.65 13.05
N ILE A 84 19.23 31.00 13.52
CA ILE A 84 18.73 32.39 13.42
C ILE A 84 18.99 33.19 14.72
N GLU A 85 19.08 32.54 15.88
CA GLU A 85 19.09 33.26 17.17
C GLU A 85 20.43 33.93 17.55
N THR A 86 21.54 33.60 16.89
CA THR A 86 22.87 34.15 17.25
C THR A 86 23.27 35.40 16.47
N ARG A 87 22.57 35.78 15.39
CA ARG A 87 22.92 36.97 14.60
C ARG A 87 22.31 38.26 15.15
N ASP A 88 21.16 38.20 15.80
CA ASP A 88 20.49 39.39 16.34
C ASP A 88 21.13 39.90 17.64
N VAL A 89 21.85 39.03 18.38
CA VAL A 89 22.53 39.39 19.63
C VAL A 89 23.86 40.14 19.36
N MET A 90 24.48 39.98 18.19
CA MET A 90 25.70 40.72 17.84
C MET A 90 25.45 42.05 17.14
N ALA A 91 24.25 42.29 16.60
CA ALA A 91 23.92 43.56 15.93
C ALA A 91 23.41 44.65 16.90
N SER A 92 23.26 44.34 18.19
CA SER A 92 22.75 45.25 19.23
C SER A 92 23.81 45.65 20.29
N ARG A 93 25.10 45.37 20.04
CA ARG A 93 26.23 45.81 20.87
C ARG A 93 27.19 46.63 20.03
#